data_AF-A0A2P8GZS1-F1
#
_entry.id   AF-A0A2P8GZS1-F1
#
_cell.length_a   1.000
_cell.length_b   1.000
_cell.length_c   1.000
_cell.angle_alpha   90.00
_cell.angle_beta   90.00
_cell.angle_gamma   90.00
#
_symmetry.space_group_name_H-M   'P 1'
#
loop_
_entity.id
_entity.type
_entity.pdbx_description
1 polymer ?
#
loop_
_entity_poly.entity_id
_entity_poly.type
_entity_poly.pdbx_seq_one_letter_code
_entity_poly.pdbx_strand_id
1 'polypeptide(L)'
;MLSGMSSPALPLLFIGGREFSIAELSSARIDGELLPVGDGFAPVGEPVGVRHRAAALVGDIPPAYTVVGRSAAWLHGAGGRCPVPVEVGGSGPAARWVRPYRSVRTMRIRDEHRMHVPVGRLSVAVLTPVGTAIDLARIGVSPEDDALLRAIVRRCGLEKAQLLADLDDWTHLPGKRHVAGRIEAACVSHR
;
A
#
# COMPACT_ATOMS: atom_id res chain seq x y z
N MET A 1 -28.46 22.03 29.19
CA MET A 1 -28.26 20.97 28.18
C MET A 1 -27.53 21.60 27.00
N LEU A 2 -26.20 21.46 26.96
CA LEU A 2 -25.40 21.94 25.82
C LEU A 2 -25.39 20.83 24.78
N SER A 3 -26.11 21.06 23.68
CA SER A 3 -26.11 20.20 22.50
C SER A 3 -24.67 20.00 22.03
N GLY A 4 -24.25 18.74 21.95
CA GLY A 4 -22.95 18.36 21.44
C GLY A 4 -22.76 18.89 20.02
N MET A 5 -21.93 19.91 19.88
CA MET A 5 -21.36 20.28 18.60
C MET A 5 -20.48 19.12 18.15
N SER A 6 -21.04 18.21 17.35
CA SER A 6 -20.24 17.24 16.61
C SER A 6 -19.36 18.06 15.67
N SER A 7 -18.11 18.27 16.07
CA SER A 7 -17.11 18.86 15.18
C SER A 7 -17.14 18.08 13.86
N PRO A 8 -17.26 18.72 12.69
CA PRO A 8 -17.20 17.99 11.43
C PRO A 8 -15.86 17.27 11.39
N ALA A 9 -15.90 15.94 11.28
CA ALA A 9 -14.68 15.16 11.15
C ALA A 9 -13.97 15.63 9.89
N LEU A 10 -12.77 16.21 10.05
CA LEU A 10 -11.93 16.60 8.94
C LEU A 10 -11.62 15.36 8.08
N PRO A 11 -11.50 15.54 6.75
CA PRO A 11 -11.13 14.43 5.90
C PRO A 11 -9.73 13.92 6.28
N LEU A 12 -9.54 12.61 6.16
CA LEU A 12 -8.22 11.97 6.36
C LEU A 12 -7.16 12.51 5.38
N LEU A 13 -7.59 12.99 4.21
CA LEU A 13 -6.71 13.48 3.17
C LEU A 13 -7.46 14.52 2.34
N PHE A 14 -6.86 15.69 2.15
CA PHE A 14 -7.35 16.73 1.25
C PHE A 14 -6.86 16.46 -0.17
N ILE A 15 -7.73 16.65 -1.15
CA ILE A 15 -7.41 16.47 -2.57
C ILE A 15 -7.68 17.77 -3.31
N GLY A 16 -6.76 18.16 -4.19
CA GLY A 16 -6.92 19.35 -5.01
C GLY A 16 -8.19 19.30 -5.86
N GLY A 17 -9.00 20.37 -5.78
CA GLY A 17 -10.27 20.48 -6.48
C GLY A 17 -11.44 19.78 -5.80
N ARG A 18 -11.26 19.17 -4.62
CA ARG A 18 -12.35 18.58 -3.82
C ARG A 18 -12.77 19.50 -2.68
N GLU A 19 -11.89 19.65 -1.68
CA GLU A 19 -12.15 20.53 -0.53
C GLU A 19 -11.55 21.92 -0.75
N PHE A 20 -10.36 21.98 -1.34
CA PHE A 20 -9.60 23.19 -1.60
C PHE A 20 -8.95 23.12 -2.99
N SER A 21 -8.61 24.27 -3.56
CA SER A 21 -7.83 24.34 -4.80
C SER A 21 -6.41 23.80 -4.59
N ILE A 22 -5.75 23.39 -5.69
CA ILE A 22 -4.33 23.00 -5.65
C ILE A 22 -3.46 24.14 -5.09
N ALA A 23 -3.81 25.40 -5.39
CA ALA A 23 -3.06 26.57 -4.93
C ALA A 23 -3.15 26.73 -3.40
N GLU A 24 -4.34 26.62 -2.82
CA GLU A 24 -4.55 26.67 -1.37
C GLU A 24 -3.82 25.53 -0.65
N LEU A 25 -3.95 24.29 -1.15
CA LEU A 25 -3.25 23.13 -0.57
C LEU A 25 -1.72 23.26 -0.68
N SER A 26 -1.25 23.87 -1.77
CA SER A 26 0.17 24.13 -1.98
C SER A 26 0.70 25.22 -1.05
N SER A 27 -0.07 26.28 -0.80
CA SER A 27 0.25 27.30 0.21
C SER A 27 0.34 26.67 1.60
N ALA A 28 -0.71 25.97 2.03
CA ALA A 28 -0.75 25.32 3.35
C ALA A 28 0.39 24.30 3.53
N ARG A 29 0.81 23.62 2.46
CA ARG A 29 2.02 22.77 2.49
C ARG A 29 3.30 23.59 2.67
N ILE A 30 3.45 24.70 1.96
CA ILE A 30 4.63 25.59 2.08
C ILE A 30 4.70 26.18 3.50
N ASP A 31 3.55 26.54 4.07
CA ASP A 31 3.40 27.05 5.42
C ASP A 31 3.62 25.96 6.49
N GLY A 32 3.80 24.70 6.08
CA GLY A 32 4.12 23.57 6.96
C GLY A 32 2.90 23.01 7.70
N GLU A 33 1.70 23.26 7.21
CA GLU A 33 0.45 22.75 7.80
C GLU A 33 0.08 21.36 7.23
N LEU A 34 0.52 21.08 6.00
CA LEU A 34 0.19 19.86 5.25
C LEU A 34 1.43 19.09 4.77
N LEU A 35 1.32 17.75 4.79
CA LEU A 35 2.28 16.80 4.24
C LEU A 35 1.75 16.14 2.97
N PRO A 36 2.56 15.96 1.92
CA PRO A 36 2.13 15.24 0.73
C PRO A 36 2.02 13.73 0.98
N VAL A 37 0.94 13.13 0.47
CA VAL A 37 0.69 11.68 0.50
C VAL A 37 0.08 11.25 -0.83
N GLY A 38 0.91 10.68 -1.72
CA GLY A 38 0.49 10.44 -3.10
C GLY A 38 0.11 11.76 -3.77
N ASP A 39 -1.08 11.82 -4.34
CA ASP A 39 -1.64 13.05 -4.97
C ASP A 39 -2.46 13.92 -3.99
N GLY A 40 -2.52 13.54 -2.71
CA GLY A 40 -3.25 14.27 -1.67
C GLY A 40 -2.35 14.86 -0.59
N PHE A 41 -2.99 15.49 0.39
CA PHE A 41 -2.33 16.21 1.48
C PHE A 41 -2.95 15.84 2.83
N ALA A 42 -2.10 15.45 3.79
CA ALA A 42 -2.51 15.12 5.16
C ALA A 42 -2.10 16.24 6.14
N PRO A 43 -2.89 16.55 7.17
CA PRO A 43 -2.46 17.45 8.25
C PRO A 43 -1.19 16.96 8.96
N VAL A 44 -0.29 17.88 9.34
CA VAL A 44 0.96 17.54 10.07
C VAL A 44 0.71 16.96 11.47
N GLY A 45 -0.45 17.22 12.07
CA GLY A 45 -0.79 16.77 13.42
C GLY A 45 -0.95 15.26 13.60
N GLU A 46 -1.05 14.49 12.53
CA GLU A 46 -1.24 13.03 12.58
C GLU A 46 -0.16 12.28 11.78
N PRO A 47 0.43 11.20 12.33
CA PRO A 47 1.33 10.36 11.57
C PRO A 47 0.66 9.76 10.33
N VAL A 48 1.28 9.95 9.15
CA VAL A 48 0.81 9.37 7.89
C VAL A 48 0.90 7.84 7.94
N GLY A 49 -0.25 7.22 8.21
CA GLY A 49 -0.43 5.76 8.21
C GLY A 49 -1.07 5.20 6.93
N VAL A 50 -1.37 3.90 6.96
CA VAL A 50 -1.96 3.14 5.85
C VAL A 50 -3.28 3.74 5.33
N ARG A 51 -4.11 4.31 6.22
CA ARG A 51 -5.40 4.92 5.84
C ARG A 51 -5.23 6.17 4.99
N HIS A 52 -4.23 7.01 5.29
CA HIS A 52 -3.89 8.19 4.49
C HIS A 52 -3.43 7.77 3.08
N ARG A 53 -2.56 6.77 3.01
CA ARG A 53 -2.05 6.25 1.74
C ARG A 53 -3.13 5.56 0.91
N ALA A 54 -4.06 4.84 1.56
CA ALA A 54 -5.22 4.26 0.91
C ALA A 54 -6.18 5.35 0.39
N ALA A 55 -6.37 6.43 1.15
CA ALA A 55 -7.20 7.56 0.72
C ALA A 55 -6.65 8.23 -0.54
N ALA A 56 -5.32 8.27 -0.71
CA ALA A 56 -4.68 8.78 -1.92
C ALA A 56 -4.96 7.91 -3.16
N LEU A 57 -5.32 6.63 -2.99
CA LEU A 57 -5.55 5.69 -4.09
C LEU A 57 -7.03 5.33 -4.30
N VAL A 58 -7.92 5.62 -3.34
CA VAL A 58 -9.29 5.06 -3.32
C VAL A 58 -10.11 5.39 -4.57
N GLY A 59 -9.86 6.55 -5.21
CA GLY A 59 -10.52 6.93 -6.46
C GLY A 59 -10.03 6.14 -7.68
N ASP A 60 -8.83 5.58 -7.60
CA ASP A 60 -8.13 4.92 -8.71
C ASP A 60 -8.15 3.40 -8.64
N ILE A 61 -8.49 2.80 -7.50
CA ILE A 61 -8.54 1.34 -7.38
C ILE A 61 -9.96 0.83 -7.64
N PRO A 62 -10.20 0.06 -8.72
CA PRO A 62 -11.53 -0.50 -8.95
C PRO A 62 -11.86 -1.57 -7.89
N PRO A 63 -13.13 -1.74 -7.49
CA PRO A 63 -13.51 -2.62 -6.37
C PRO A 63 -13.08 -4.09 -6.47
N ALA A 64 -12.90 -4.62 -7.70
CA ALA A 64 -12.51 -6.01 -7.94
C ALA A 64 -10.98 -6.24 -7.89
N TYR A 65 -10.19 -5.20 -7.65
CA TYR A 65 -8.73 -5.25 -7.66
C TYR A 65 -8.15 -5.06 -6.27
N THR A 66 -7.02 -5.70 -6.04
CA THR A 66 -6.22 -5.57 -4.81
C THR A 66 -4.92 -4.84 -5.16
N VAL A 67 -4.50 -3.87 -4.36
CA VAL A 67 -3.20 -3.22 -4.49
C VAL A 67 -2.11 -4.21 -4.08
N VAL A 68 -1.07 -4.35 -4.91
CA VAL A 68 -0.03 -5.39 -4.79
C VAL A 68 1.39 -4.82 -4.92
N GLY A 69 2.41 -5.68 -4.75
CA GLY A 69 3.82 -5.38 -4.96
C GLY A 69 4.28 -4.07 -4.33
N ARG A 70 4.93 -3.21 -5.12
CA ARG A 70 5.53 -1.97 -4.62
C ARG A 70 4.49 -0.98 -4.09
N SER A 71 3.30 -0.97 -4.68
CA SER A 71 2.21 -0.10 -4.25
C SER A 71 1.61 -0.56 -2.92
N ALA A 72 1.51 -1.87 -2.70
CA ALA A 72 1.10 -2.42 -1.41
C ALA A 72 2.16 -2.13 -0.33
N ALA A 73 3.45 -2.27 -0.67
CA ALA A 73 4.54 -1.91 0.23
C ALA A 73 4.47 -0.43 0.64
N TRP A 74 4.19 0.46 -0.33
CA TRP A 74 3.96 1.88 -0.05
C TRP A 74 2.77 2.09 0.88
N LEU A 75 1.63 1.44 0.67
CA LEU A 75 0.48 1.52 1.59
C LEU A 75 0.85 1.12 3.03
N HIS A 76 1.66 0.08 3.20
CA HIS A 76 2.16 -0.39 4.50
C HIS A 76 3.28 0.46 5.10
N GLY A 77 3.65 1.58 4.45
CA GLY A 77 4.64 2.51 4.95
C GLY A 77 6.08 2.16 4.59
N ALA A 78 6.30 1.19 3.69
CA ALA A 78 7.61 0.88 3.13
C ALA A 78 7.85 1.67 1.83
N GLY A 79 9.05 2.19 1.64
CA GLY A 79 9.39 3.04 0.48
C GLY A 79 8.96 4.51 0.63
N GLY A 80 9.59 5.38 -0.16
CA GLY A 80 9.49 6.84 -0.01
C GLY A 80 8.33 7.49 -0.77
N ARG A 81 8.13 7.13 -2.05
CA ARG A 81 7.09 7.72 -2.93
C ARG A 81 6.09 6.66 -3.37
N CYS A 82 4.87 7.09 -3.68
CA CYS A 82 3.88 6.21 -4.30
C CYS A 82 4.42 5.77 -5.67
N PRO A 83 4.48 4.46 -5.97
CA PRO A 83 4.85 3.98 -7.28
C PRO A 83 3.86 4.45 -8.35
N VAL A 84 4.39 4.85 -9.50
CA VAL A 84 3.62 5.13 -10.71
C VAL A 84 4.23 4.30 -11.84
N PRO A 85 3.46 3.44 -12.52
CA PRO A 85 2.03 3.18 -12.30
C PRO A 85 1.75 2.42 -10.99
N VAL A 86 0.54 2.59 -10.44
CA VAL A 86 0.06 1.84 -9.28
C VAL A 86 -0.12 0.37 -9.66
N GLU A 87 0.42 -0.53 -8.86
CA GLU A 87 0.38 -1.97 -9.09
C GLU A 87 -0.89 -2.60 -8.48
N VAL A 88 -1.71 -3.22 -9.32
CA VAL A 88 -2.93 -3.92 -8.90
C VAL A 88 -2.98 -5.36 -9.41
N GLY A 89 -3.56 -6.26 -8.62
CA GLY A 89 -3.74 -7.68 -8.91
C GLY A 89 -5.20 -8.09 -8.85
N GLY A 90 -5.61 -8.99 -9.73
CA GLY A 90 -6.97 -9.55 -9.74
C GLY A 90 -7.09 -10.79 -10.62
N SER A 91 -8.20 -11.52 -10.46
CA SER A 91 -8.47 -12.79 -11.17
C SER A 91 -9.05 -12.63 -12.58
N GLY A 92 -9.24 -11.40 -13.07
CA GLY A 92 -9.77 -11.10 -14.40
C GLY A 92 -8.68 -10.78 -15.45
N PRO A 93 -9.03 -10.71 -16.75
CA PRO A 93 -8.06 -10.40 -17.81
C PRO A 93 -7.40 -9.02 -17.58
N ALA A 94 -6.08 -9.01 -17.35
CA ALA A 94 -5.31 -7.80 -17.07
C ALA A 94 -5.46 -6.71 -18.16
N ALA A 95 -5.57 -7.12 -19.43
CA ALA A 95 -5.64 -6.22 -20.58
C ALA A 95 -6.82 -5.24 -20.55
N ARG A 96 -7.95 -5.59 -19.92
CA ARG A 96 -9.16 -4.75 -19.92
C ARG A 96 -9.00 -3.46 -19.10
N TRP A 97 -8.01 -3.41 -18.19
CA TRP A 97 -7.90 -2.37 -17.17
C TRP A 97 -6.53 -1.70 -17.09
N VAL A 98 -5.64 -2.03 -18.02
CA VAL A 98 -4.40 -1.26 -18.21
C VAL A 98 -4.80 0.19 -18.48
N ARG A 99 -4.26 1.09 -17.67
CA ARG A 99 -4.34 2.55 -17.84
C ARG A 99 -2.92 3.09 -17.67
N PRO A 100 -2.60 4.29 -18.18
CA PRO A 100 -1.25 4.86 -18.07
C PRO A 100 -0.70 4.86 -16.63
N TYR A 101 -1.61 5.01 -15.64
CA TYR A 101 -1.27 5.09 -14.23
C TYR A 101 -1.49 3.79 -13.44
N ARG A 102 -1.82 2.67 -14.10
CA ARG A 102 -2.06 1.36 -13.45
C ARG A 102 -1.39 0.19 -14.18
N SER A 103 -0.59 -0.56 -13.45
CA SER A 103 -0.04 -1.84 -13.89
C SER A 103 -0.92 -2.96 -13.32
N VAL A 104 -1.49 -3.77 -14.21
CA VAL A 104 -2.44 -4.83 -13.84
C VAL A 104 -1.77 -6.20 -14.00
N ARG A 105 -1.77 -7.00 -12.93
CA ARG A 105 -1.30 -8.38 -12.95
C ARG A 105 -2.47 -9.35 -12.79
N THR A 106 -2.56 -10.34 -13.68
CA THR A 106 -3.46 -11.47 -13.47
C THR A 106 -2.87 -12.34 -12.37
N MET A 107 -3.51 -12.38 -11.21
CA MET A 107 -3.11 -13.26 -10.12
C MET A 107 -4.30 -13.61 -9.24
N ARG A 108 -4.33 -14.86 -8.78
CA ARG A 108 -5.30 -15.30 -7.79
C ARG A 108 -4.79 -14.91 -6.40
N ILE A 109 -5.47 -13.95 -5.78
CA ILE A 109 -5.22 -13.51 -4.41
C ILE A 109 -6.27 -14.15 -3.53
N ARG A 110 -5.82 -14.91 -2.54
CA ARG A 110 -6.71 -15.52 -1.55
C ARG A 110 -7.15 -14.49 -0.51
N ASP A 111 -8.28 -14.73 0.13
CA ASP A 111 -8.87 -13.75 1.03
C ASP A 111 -8.04 -13.56 2.30
N GLU A 112 -7.32 -14.59 2.79
CA GLU A 112 -6.39 -14.47 3.92
C GLU A 112 -5.20 -13.55 3.65
N HIS A 113 -4.87 -13.32 2.37
CA HIS A 113 -3.82 -12.39 1.95
C HIS A 113 -4.39 -11.03 1.53
N ARG A 114 -5.70 -10.81 1.67
CA ARG A 114 -6.35 -9.54 1.37
C ARG A 114 -6.74 -8.82 2.67
N MET A 115 -6.29 -7.58 2.79
CA MET A 115 -6.72 -6.63 3.81
C MET A 115 -7.57 -5.54 3.14
N HIS A 116 -8.64 -5.11 3.80
CA HIS A 116 -9.45 -3.96 3.36
C HIS A 116 -9.17 -2.76 4.25
N VAL A 117 -8.67 -1.67 3.66
CA VAL A 117 -8.40 -0.42 4.37
C VAL A 117 -9.58 0.53 4.18
N PRO A 118 -10.33 0.88 5.25
CA PRO A 118 -11.50 1.72 5.13
C PRO A 118 -11.14 3.20 4.92
N VAL A 119 -11.78 3.82 3.93
CA VAL A 119 -11.68 5.24 3.57
C VAL A 119 -13.09 5.82 3.43
N GLY A 120 -13.61 6.39 4.51
CA GLY A 120 -15.00 6.84 4.57
C GLY A 120 -15.97 5.68 4.32
N ARG A 121 -16.80 5.79 3.27
CA ARG A 121 -17.75 4.73 2.84
C ARG A 121 -17.16 3.73 1.84
N LEU A 122 -15.91 3.94 1.43
CA LEU A 122 -15.20 3.09 0.47
C LEU A 122 -14.13 2.27 1.18
N SER A 123 -13.54 1.31 0.47
CA SER A 123 -12.37 0.58 0.95
C SER A 123 -11.39 0.31 -0.18
N VAL A 124 -10.11 0.27 0.14
CA VAL A 124 -9.06 -0.20 -0.76
C VAL A 124 -8.65 -1.60 -0.31
N ALA A 125 -8.82 -2.58 -1.20
CA ALA A 125 -8.22 -3.90 -1.00
C ALA A 125 -6.71 -3.82 -1.24
N VAL A 126 -5.91 -4.34 -0.33
CA VAL A 126 -4.45 -4.39 -0.39
C VAL A 126 -3.98 -5.77 0.04
N LEU A 127 -2.84 -6.24 -0.47
CA LEU A 127 -2.20 -7.43 0.12
C LEU A 127 -1.89 -7.20 1.60
N THR A 128 -2.00 -8.22 2.43
CA THR A 128 -1.51 -8.15 3.82
C THR A 128 0.00 -7.86 3.84
N PRO A 129 0.58 -7.39 4.96
CA PRO A 129 2.02 -7.21 5.06
C PRO A 129 2.83 -8.47 4.70
N VAL A 130 2.40 -9.65 5.16
CA VAL A 130 3.01 -10.94 4.79
C VAL A 130 2.85 -11.21 3.29
N GLY A 131 1.63 -11.10 2.75
CA GLY A 131 1.39 -11.31 1.31
C GLY A 131 2.21 -10.36 0.45
N THR A 132 2.40 -9.12 0.90
CA THR A 132 3.23 -8.10 0.25
C THR A 132 4.70 -8.49 0.26
N ALA A 133 5.24 -8.94 1.41
CA ALA A 133 6.63 -9.38 1.51
C ALA A 133 6.90 -10.58 0.60
N ILE A 134 6.03 -11.59 0.59
CA ILE A 134 6.18 -12.75 -0.30
C ILE A 134 6.05 -12.34 -1.78
N ASP A 135 5.10 -11.48 -2.13
CA ASP A 135 4.94 -10.97 -3.50
C ASP A 135 6.19 -10.21 -3.98
N LEU A 136 6.76 -9.34 -3.13
CA LEU A 136 8.03 -8.65 -3.40
C LEU A 136 9.22 -9.61 -3.53
N ALA A 137 9.31 -10.61 -2.65
CA ALA A 137 10.33 -11.66 -2.72
C ALA A 137 10.21 -12.52 -3.99
N ARG A 138 9.02 -12.59 -4.59
CA ARG A 138 8.80 -13.27 -5.87
C ARG A 138 9.16 -12.42 -7.08
N ILE A 139 8.77 -11.15 -7.11
CA ILE A 139 8.89 -10.31 -8.32
C ILE A 139 10.18 -9.48 -8.36
N GLY A 140 10.81 -9.29 -7.20
CA GLY A 140 11.95 -8.38 -7.08
C GLY A 140 13.18 -8.92 -7.79
N VAL A 141 13.81 -8.05 -8.58
CA VAL A 141 15.00 -8.39 -9.39
C VAL A 141 16.15 -7.40 -9.23
N SER A 142 15.93 -6.31 -8.47
CA SER A 142 16.93 -5.27 -8.24
C SER A 142 17.29 -5.11 -6.75
N PRO A 143 18.43 -4.48 -6.44
CA PRO A 143 18.78 -4.11 -5.07
C PRO A 143 17.76 -3.18 -4.40
N GLU A 144 17.04 -2.34 -5.16
CA GLU A 144 15.96 -1.51 -4.59
C GLU A 144 14.77 -2.36 -4.13
N ASP A 145 14.43 -3.42 -4.88
CA ASP A 145 13.37 -4.35 -4.48
C ASP A 145 13.76 -5.11 -3.21
N ASP A 146 15.03 -5.50 -3.07
CA ASP A 146 15.55 -6.10 -1.84
C ASP A 146 15.52 -5.12 -0.65
N ALA A 147 15.85 -3.85 -0.89
CA ALA A 147 15.75 -2.81 0.14
C ALA A 147 14.30 -2.56 0.57
N LEU A 148 13.36 -2.60 -0.39
CA LEU A 148 11.94 -2.48 -0.12
C LEU A 148 11.40 -3.70 0.65
N LEU A 149 11.85 -4.91 0.30
CA LEU A 149 11.54 -6.13 1.05
C LEU A 149 12.04 -6.05 2.50
N ARG A 150 13.28 -5.60 2.73
CA ARG A 150 13.79 -5.35 4.08
C ARG A 150 12.97 -4.28 4.82
N ALA A 151 12.56 -3.22 4.11
CA ALA A 151 11.76 -2.16 4.69
C ALA A 151 10.38 -2.63 5.14
N ILE A 152 9.69 -3.47 4.36
CA ILE A 152 8.38 -4.01 4.77
C ILE A 152 8.51 -4.97 5.95
N VAL A 153 9.53 -5.84 5.96
CA VAL A 153 9.82 -6.75 7.07
C VAL A 153 10.02 -5.96 8.36
N ARG A 154 10.86 -4.91 8.32
CA ARG A 154 11.09 -4.02 9.47
C ARG A 154 9.85 -3.29 9.92
N ARG A 155 9.18 -2.60 8.99
CA ARG A 155 8.13 -1.63 9.30
C ARG A 155 6.91 -2.32 9.90
N CYS A 156 6.64 -3.56 9.47
CA CYS A 156 5.52 -4.35 9.91
C CYS A 156 5.89 -5.41 10.97
N GLY A 157 7.15 -5.48 11.41
CA GLY A 157 7.60 -6.46 12.42
C GLY A 157 7.37 -7.91 11.99
N LEU A 158 7.71 -8.23 10.73
CA LEU A 158 7.44 -9.56 10.18
C LEU A 158 8.52 -10.54 10.60
N GLU A 159 8.11 -11.65 11.21
CA GLU A 159 9.01 -12.72 11.61
C GLU A 159 9.32 -13.67 10.45
N LYS A 160 10.59 -14.09 10.36
CA LYS A 160 11.04 -15.03 9.32
C LYS A 160 10.21 -16.33 9.33
N ALA A 161 9.95 -16.87 10.52
CA ALA A 161 9.20 -18.12 10.67
C ALA A 161 7.77 -18.00 10.11
N GLN A 162 7.10 -16.87 10.36
CA GLN A 162 5.75 -16.60 9.84
C GLN A 162 5.76 -16.52 8.31
N LEU A 163 6.72 -15.78 7.74
CA LEU A 163 6.83 -15.62 6.29
C LEU A 163 7.09 -16.94 5.56
N LEU A 164 7.92 -17.81 6.14
CA LEU A 164 8.20 -19.13 5.57
C LEU A 164 7.01 -20.08 5.69
N ALA A 165 6.30 -20.08 6.82
CA ALA A 165 5.08 -20.86 7.00
C ALA A 165 3.99 -20.43 5.99
N ASP A 166 3.74 -19.12 5.85
CA ASP A 166 2.76 -18.60 4.89
C ASP A 166 3.17 -18.88 3.43
N LEU A 167 4.48 -18.86 3.13
CA LEU A 167 5.00 -19.26 1.82
C LEU A 167 4.73 -20.73 1.51
N ASP A 168 4.87 -21.62 2.49
CA ASP A 168 4.61 -23.04 2.35
C ASP A 168 3.12 -23.33 2.12
N ASP A 169 2.24 -22.62 2.83
CA ASP A 169 0.78 -22.71 2.67
C ASP A 169 0.28 -22.13 1.32
N TRP A 170 1.10 -21.33 0.66
CA TRP A 170 0.78 -20.78 -0.66
C TRP A 170 0.85 -21.87 -1.75
N THR A 171 -0.28 -22.52 -2.01
CA THR A 171 -0.37 -23.59 -3.01
C THR A 171 -0.04 -23.06 -4.41
N HIS A 172 0.79 -23.81 -5.15
CA HIS A 172 1.20 -23.53 -6.54
C HIS A 172 1.98 -22.22 -6.77
N LEU A 173 2.74 -21.73 -5.78
CA LEU A 173 3.70 -20.66 -6.02
C LEU A 173 4.97 -21.22 -6.71
N PRO A 174 5.28 -20.86 -7.97
CA PRO A 174 6.51 -21.30 -8.60
C PRO A 174 7.72 -20.65 -7.92
N GLY A 175 8.85 -21.38 -7.88
CA GLY A 175 10.11 -20.83 -7.38
C GLY A 175 10.19 -20.62 -5.87
N LYS A 176 9.40 -21.33 -5.05
CA LYS A 176 9.39 -21.17 -3.57
C LYS A 176 10.77 -21.13 -2.94
N ARG A 177 11.71 -21.98 -3.38
CA ARG A 177 13.09 -22.00 -2.86
C ARG A 177 13.81 -20.66 -3.05
N HIS A 178 13.64 -20.03 -4.22
CA HIS A 178 14.22 -18.72 -4.49
C HIS A 178 13.57 -17.63 -3.62
N VAL A 179 12.24 -17.67 -3.50
CA VAL A 179 11.47 -16.74 -2.64
C VAL A 179 11.90 -16.86 -1.18
N ALA A 180 12.05 -18.09 -0.67
CA ALA A 180 12.51 -18.37 0.69
C ALA A 180 13.91 -17.79 0.94
N GLY A 181 14.87 -18.01 0.02
CA GLY A 181 16.22 -17.45 0.14
C GLY A 181 16.23 -15.92 0.21
N ARG A 182 15.36 -15.23 -0.54
CA ARG A 182 15.22 -13.77 -0.46
C ARG A 182 14.59 -13.31 0.85
N ILE A 183 13.60 -14.04 1.38
CA ILE A 183 12.99 -13.77 2.70
C ILE A 183 14.05 -13.92 3.80
N GLU A 184 14.83 -14.99 3.78
CA GLU A 184 15.89 -15.24 4.74
C GLU A 184 16.89 -14.09 4.76
N ALA A 185 17.41 -13.71 3.58
CA ALA A 185 18.35 -12.60 3.44
C ALA A 185 17.78 -11.27 3.97
N ALA A 186 16.49 -10.99 3.73
CA ALA A 186 15.85 -9.78 4.22
C ALA A 186 15.70 -9.75 5.76
N CYS A 187 15.54 -10.92 6.40
CA CYS A 187 15.39 -11.04 7.84
C CYS A 187 16.72 -11.06 8.62
N VAL A 188 17.85 -11.40 7.99
CA VAL A 188 19.17 -11.45 8.67
C VAL A 188 19.65 -10.05 9.11
N SER A 189 19.22 -8.98 8.44
CA SER A 189 19.64 -7.60 8.74
C SER A 189 18.98 -6.97 9.99
N HIS A 190 18.37 -7.77 10.87
CA HIS A 190 17.55 -7.34 12.02
C HIS A 190 18.10 -7.77 13.40
N ARG A 191 19.39 -8.05 13.52
CA ARG A 191 20.04 -8.14 14.84
C ARG A 191 20.67 -6.83 15.24
#